data_AF-A0A645A3G5-F1
#
_entry.id   AF-A0A645A3G5-F1
#
_cell.length_a   1.000
_cell.length_b   1.000
_cell.length_c   1.000
_cell.angle_alpha   90.00
_cell.angle_beta   90.00
_cell.angle_gamma   90.00
#
_symmetry.space_group_name_H-M   'P 1'
#
loop_
_entity.id
_entity.type
_entity.pdbx_description
1 polymer ?
#
loop_
_entity_poly.entity_id
_entity_poly.type
_entity_poly.pdbx_seq_one_letter_code
_entity_poly.pdbx_strand_id
1 'polypeptide(L)'
;MRTGVVTYKLAAHAADLAKGHPVAQVRDNALSKARYEFRWKDQFNLSLDPERALEYFKAGHHEEGEYCTMCGPNFCAMRLSRDLSNCSL
;
A
#
# COMPACT_ATOMS: atom_id res chain seq x y z
N MET A 1 8.35 -20.12 -9.84
CA MET A 1 7.83 -20.72 -8.58
C MET A 1 7.39 -19.68 -7.54
N ARG A 2 8.07 -18.53 -7.39
CA ARG A 2 7.69 -17.42 -6.47
C ARG A 2 6.23 -16.97 -6.57
N THR A 3 5.74 -16.73 -7.79
CA THR A 3 4.37 -16.24 -8.03
C THR A 3 3.31 -17.14 -7.39
N GLY A 4 3.40 -18.46 -7.58
CA GLY A 4 2.43 -19.40 -7.02
C GLY A 4 2.38 -19.34 -5.49
N VAL A 5 3.54 -19.31 -4.83
CA VAL A 5 3.60 -19.22 -3.36
C VAL A 5 2.99 -17.92 -2.86
N VAL A 6 3.29 -16.78 -3.50
CA VAL A 6 2.72 -15.48 -3.12
C VAL A 6 1.20 -15.46 -3.34
N THR A 7 0.71 -16.02 -4.43
CA THR A 7 -0.73 -16.15 -4.71
C THR A 7 -1.45 -16.97 -3.64
N TYR A 8 -0.90 -18.12 -3.24
CA TYR A 8 -1.50 -18.93 -2.17
C TYR A 8 -1.46 -18.24 -0.80
N LYS A 9 -0.37 -17.51 -0.48
CA LYS A 9 -0.31 -16.70 0.76
C LYS A 9 -1.38 -15.60 0.76
N LEU A 10 -1.61 -14.96 -0.38
CA LEU A 10 -2.70 -13.97 -0.52
C LEU A 10 -4.07 -14.61 -0.30
N ALA A 11 -4.32 -15.77 -0.90
CA ALA A 11 -5.59 -16.48 -0.73
C ALA A 11 -5.83 -16.92 0.73
N ALA A 12 -4.79 -17.43 1.40
CA ALA A 12 -4.87 -17.80 2.81
C ALA A 12 -5.18 -16.58 3.70
N HIS A 13 -4.46 -15.47 3.51
CA HIS A 13 -4.70 -14.23 4.25
C HIS A 13 -6.10 -13.66 4.02
N ALA A 14 -6.60 -13.72 2.78
CA ALA A 14 -7.97 -13.31 2.47
C ALA A 14 -9.01 -14.18 3.19
N ALA A 15 -8.77 -15.50 3.29
CA ALA A 15 -9.63 -16.40 4.06
C ALA A 15 -9.57 -16.09 5.58
N ASP A 16 -8.40 -15.75 6.11
CA ASP A 16 -8.23 -15.38 7.52
C ASP A 16 -8.96 -14.07 7.85
N LEU A 17 -8.93 -13.09 6.94
CA LEU A 17 -9.72 -11.86 7.06
C LEU A 17 -11.23 -12.15 7.06
N ALA A 18 -11.70 -12.99 6.13
CA ALA A 18 -13.13 -13.36 6.03
C ALA A 18 -13.63 -14.11 7.28
N LYS A 19 -12.75 -14.90 7.91
CA LYS A 19 -13.04 -15.61 9.18
C LYS A 19 -12.97 -14.70 10.41
N GLY A 20 -12.49 -13.46 10.28
CA GLY A 20 -12.29 -12.56 11.41
C GLY A 20 -11.11 -12.96 12.30
N HIS A 21 -10.05 -13.54 11.74
CA HIS A 21 -8.85 -13.88 12.51
C HIS A 21 -8.23 -12.60 13.12
N PRO A 22 -8.03 -12.53 14.45
CA PRO A 22 -7.81 -11.26 15.16
C PRO A 22 -6.57 -10.49 14.71
N VAL A 23 -5.54 -11.19 14.24
CA VAL A 23 -4.27 -10.57 13.82
C VAL A 23 -4.22 -10.27 12.32
N ALA A 24 -5.12 -10.85 11.51
CA ALA A 24 -5.08 -10.69 10.06
C ALA A 24 -5.23 -9.21 9.67
N GLN A 25 -6.21 -8.53 10.26
CA GLN A 25 -6.51 -7.14 9.94
C GLN A 25 -5.39 -6.15 10.36
N VAL A 26 -4.57 -6.49 11.35
CA VAL A 26 -3.48 -5.62 11.83
C VAL A 26 -2.47 -5.36 10.70
N ARG A 27 -2.17 -6.39 9.91
CA ARG A 27 -1.24 -6.28 8.78
C ARG A 27 -1.79 -5.36 7.68
N ASP A 28 -3.05 -5.52 7.31
CA ASP A 28 -3.69 -4.69 6.28
C ASP A 28 -3.81 -3.23 6.74
N ASN A 29 -4.13 -3.01 8.01
CA ASN A 29 -4.21 -1.67 8.60
C ASN A 29 -2.85 -0.99 8.61
N ALA A 30 -1.78 -1.70 8.98
CA ALA A 30 -0.42 -1.16 8.97
C ALA A 30 0.04 -0.78 7.55
N LEU A 31 -0.22 -1.66 6.57
CA LEU A 31 0.12 -1.39 5.16
C LEU A 31 -0.70 -0.23 4.59
N SER A 32 -2.00 -0.18 4.87
CA SER A 32 -2.90 0.88 4.41
C SER A 32 -2.55 2.23 5.02
N LYS A 33 -2.14 2.26 6.30
CA LYS A 33 -1.65 3.46 6.97
C LYS A 33 -0.34 3.96 6.33
N ALA A 34 0.63 3.06 6.10
CA ALA A 34 1.87 3.42 5.41
C ALA A 34 1.62 3.99 4.00
N ARG A 35 0.65 3.43 3.27
CA ARG A 35 0.22 3.93 1.95
C ARG A 35 -0.40 5.32 2.04
N TYR A 36 -1.31 5.54 2.99
CA TYR A 36 -1.95 6.84 3.18
C TYR A 36 -0.95 7.92 3.59
N GLU A 37 0.07 7.57 4.38
CA GLU A 37 1.12 8.47 4.88
C GLU A 37 2.29 8.67 3.89
N PHE A 38 2.24 8.08 2.69
CA PHE A 38 3.34 8.06 1.71
C PHE A 38 4.68 7.53 2.26
N ARG A 39 4.63 6.66 3.28
CA ARG A 39 5.80 5.93 3.80
C ARG A 39 6.12 4.75 2.88
N TRP A 40 6.65 5.04 1.70
CA TRP A 40 6.89 4.07 0.63
C TRP A 40 7.71 2.86 1.07
N LYS A 41 8.82 3.10 1.77
CA LYS A 41 9.70 2.04 2.28
C LYS A 41 8.95 1.07 3.20
N ASP A 42 8.12 1.61 4.10
CA ASP A 42 7.33 0.81 5.03
C ASP A 42 6.25 0.02 4.29
N GLN A 43 5.58 0.63 3.31
CA GLN A 43 4.58 -0.03 2.47
C GLN A 43 5.16 -1.23 1.73
N PHE A 44 6.37 -1.11 1.16
CA PHE A 44 7.02 -2.23 0.46
C PHE A 44 7.41 -3.34 1.44
N ASN A 45 8.02 -2.99 2.57
CA ASN A 45 8.44 -3.96 3.59
C ASN A 45 7.27 -4.73 4.20
N LEU A 46 6.09 -4.11 4.31
CA LEU A 46 4.88 -4.75 4.83
C LEU A 46 4.17 -5.62 3.77
N SER A 47 4.50 -5.50 2.49
CA SER A 47 3.86 -6.26 1.41
C SER A 47 4.22 -7.75 1.43
N LEU A 48 3.48 -8.59 0.69
CA LEU A 48 3.77 -10.03 0.61
C LEU A 48 5.02 -10.32 -0.25
N ASP A 49 5.41 -9.35 -1.07
CA ASP A 49 6.53 -9.44 -2.01
C ASP A 49 7.19 -8.04 -2.15
N PRO A 50 8.10 -7.68 -1.21
CA PRO A 50 8.71 -6.35 -1.15
C PRO A 50 9.54 -5.98 -2.38
N GLU A 51 10.31 -6.93 -2.92
CA GLU A 51 11.15 -6.67 -4.10
C GLU A 51 10.30 -6.34 -5.32
N ARG A 52 9.24 -7.13 -5.56
CA ARG A 52 8.36 -6.90 -6.71
C ARG A 52 7.57 -5.61 -6.57
N ALA A 53 7.15 -5.25 -5.35
CA ALA A 53 6.51 -3.96 -5.09
C ALA A 53 7.47 -2.79 -5.37
N LEU A 54 8.73 -2.91 -4.97
CA LEU A 54 9.75 -1.89 -5.22
C LEU A 54 10.12 -1.79 -6.71
N GLU A 55 10.23 -2.92 -7.41
CA GLU A 55 10.47 -2.96 -8.86
C GLU A 55 9.39 -2.18 -9.61
N TYR A 56 8.12 -2.44 -9.31
CA TYR A 56 7.01 -1.72 -9.93
C TYR A 56 6.98 -0.23 -9.59
N PHE A 57 7.31 0.12 -8.34
CA PHE A 57 7.41 1.50 -7.94
C PHE A 57 8.52 2.23 -8.70
N LYS A 58 9.72 1.64 -8.82
CA LYS A 58 10.85 2.21 -9.56
C LYS A 58 10.61 2.29 -11.07
N ALA A 59 9.85 1.35 -11.63
CA ALA A 59 9.48 1.37 -13.04
C ALA A 59 8.51 2.52 -13.37
N GLY A 60 7.71 2.97 -12.40
CA GLY A 60 7.05 4.26 -12.46
C GLY A 60 8.09 5.36 -12.30
N HIS A 61 8.38 6.12 -13.36
CA HIS A 61 9.23 7.30 -13.25
C HIS A 61 8.66 8.26 -12.20
N HIS A 62 9.33 8.34 -11.05
CA HIS A 62 8.88 9.10 -9.89
C HIS A 62 9.82 10.27 -9.64
N GLU A 63 9.28 11.48 -9.67
CA GLU A 63 9.87 12.61 -8.94
C GLU A 63 9.53 12.44 -7.46
N GLU A 64 10.44 12.84 -6.55
CA GLU A 64 10.21 12.74 -5.10
C GLU A 64 8.95 13.53 -4.72
N GLY A 65 7.90 12.83 -4.27
CA GLY A 65 6.62 13.46 -3.96
C GLY A 65 5.58 12.54 -3.31
N GLU A 66 4.57 13.17 -2.73
CA GLU A 66 3.41 12.54 -2.09
C GLU A 66 2.34 12.09 -3.10
N TYR A 67 2.76 11.36 -4.13
CA TYR A 67 1.87 10.85 -5.16
C TYR A 67 2.46 9.62 -5.85
N CYS A 68 1.69 8.96 -6.72
CA CYS A 68 2.21 7.96 -7.64
C CYS A 68 1.95 8.32 -9.09
N THR A 69 2.64 7.64 -10.01
CA THR A 69 2.50 7.84 -11.47
C THR A 69 1.10 7.53 -12.01
N MET A 70 0.23 6.87 -11.23
CA MET A 70 -1.13 6.54 -11.66
C MET A 70 -2.04 7.78 -11.77
N CYS A 71 -2.00 8.67 -10.77
CA CYS A 71 -2.84 9.87 -10.72
C CYS A 71 -2.05 11.17 -10.95
N GLY A 72 -0.72 11.12 -10.81
CA GLY A 72 0.15 12.29 -10.93
C GLY A 72 0.06 13.24 -9.73
N PRO A 73 0.80 14.36 -9.78
CA PRO A 73 0.97 15.26 -8.66
C PRO A 73 -0.33 15.96 -8.25
N ASN A 74 -1.18 16.36 -9.20
CA ASN A 74 -2.34 17.22 -8.91
C ASN A 74 -3.60 16.47 -8.51
N PHE A 75 -3.71 15.18 -8.86
CA PHE A 75 -4.96 14.42 -8.71
C PHE A 75 -4.82 13.20 -7.79
N CYS A 76 -3.79 13.16 -6.94
CA CYS A 76 -3.66 12.09 -5.95
C CYS A 76 -4.76 12.20 -4.89
N ALA A 77 -5.71 11.25 -4.89
CA ALA A 77 -6.84 11.24 -3.97
C ALA A 77 -6.40 11.27 -2.49
N MET A 78 -5.39 10.48 -2.11
CA MET A 78 -4.93 10.43 -0.71
C MET A 78 -4.32 11.76 -0.24
N ARG A 79 -3.59 12.46 -1.10
CA ARG A 79 -3.03 13.78 -0.80
C ARG A 79 -4.16 14.80 -0.62
N LEU A 80 -5.10 14.83 -1.57
CA LEU A 80 -6.26 15.72 -1.51
C LEU A 80 -7.11 15.47 -0.26
N SER A 81 -7.36 14.20 0.11
CA SER A 81 -8.08 13.87 1.36
C SER A 81 -7.36 14.42 2.60
N ARG A 82 -6.03 14.36 2.62
CA ARG A 82 -5.23 14.92 3.72
C ARG A 82 -5.31 16.44 3.76
N ASP A 83 -5.19 17.10 2.61
CA ASP A 83 -5.33 18.55 2.49
C ASP A 83 -6.70 19.03 2.98
N LEU A 84 -7.77 18.29 2.64
CA LEU A 84 -9.13 18.56 3.12
C LEU A 84 -9.25 18.40 4.64
N SER A 85 -8.67 17.34 5.23
CA SER A 85 -8.69 17.13 6.68
C SER A 85 -7.92 18.20 7.47
N ASN A 86 -6.93 18.84 6.84
CA ASN A 86 -6.20 19.96 7.42
C ASN A 86 -6.95 21.30 7.27
N CYS A 87 -7.96 21.36 6.41
CA CYS A 87 -8.71 22.58 6.08
C CYS A 87 -9.99 22.75 6.93
N SER A 88 -10.44 21.70 7.64
CA SER A 88 -11.52 21.82 8.61
C SER A 88 -11.04 22.56 9.87
N LEU A 89 -11.36 23.87 9.89
CA LEU A 89 -11.41 24.75 11.06
C LEU A 89 -12.25 24.15 12.20
#